data_AF-A0A2X2M1G2-F1
#
_entry.id   AF-A0A2X2M1G2-F1
#
_cell.length_a   1.000
_cell.length_b   1.000
_cell.length_c   1.000
_cell.angle_alpha   90.00
_cell.angle_beta   90.00
_cell.angle_gamma   90.00
#
_symmetry.space_group_name_H-M   'P 1'
#
loop_
_entity.id
_entity.type
_entity.pdbx_description
1 polymer ?
#
loop_
_entity_poly.entity_id
_entity_poly.type
_entity_poly.pdbx_seq_one_letter_code
_entity_poly.pdbx_strand_id
1 'polypeptide(L)'
;MPVAYKHCALQVYAEHYPIVGENLLKAIQDVTGLEENDPVIQAWAKAYGVIADVFIQIEKEIYDQMMWIGFKPFKITNIKQESERH
;
A
#
# COMPACT_ATOMS: atom_id res chain seq x y z
N MET A 1 7.74 -10.94 -0.71
CA MET A 1 7.08 -9.89 -1.50
C MET A 1 7.55 -8.52 -0.96
N PRO A 2 8.53 -7.83 -1.59
CA PRO A 2 9.15 -6.63 -1.02
C PRO A 2 8.19 -5.44 -0.81
N VAL A 3 7.14 -5.35 -1.63
CA VAL A 3 6.15 -4.27 -1.56
C VAL A 3 5.33 -4.32 -0.27
N ALA A 4 4.90 -5.51 0.17
CA ALA A 4 4.12 -5.67 1.40
C ALA A 4 4.88 -5.15 2.64
N TYR A 5 6.19 -5.44 2.75
CA TYR A 5 7.01 -4.88 3.84
C TYR A 5 7.10 -3.36 3.80
N LYS A 6 7.15 -2.75 2.60
CA LYS A 6 7.12 -1.30 2.46
C LYS A 6 5.76 -0.70 2.84
N HIS A 7 4.67 -1.36 2.44
CA HIS A 7 3.31 -0.98 2.84
C HIS A 7 3.17 -0.96 4.37
N CYS A 8 3.60 -2.02 5.06
CA CYS A 8 3.55 -2.06 6.52
C CYS A 8 4.46 -1.00 7.17
N ALA A 9 5.66 -0.76 6.62
CA ALA A 9 6.55 0.29 7.11
C ALA A 9 5.95 1.70 6.98
N LEU A 10 5.07 1.91 6.00
CA LEU A 10 4.37 3.17 5.72
C LEU A 10 2.97 3.24 6.35
N GLN A 11 2.58 2.26 7.17
CA GLN A 11 1.26 2.19 7.81
C GLN A 11 0.10 2.15 6.80
N VAL A 12 0.25 1.37 5.73
CA VAL A 12 -0.86 1.07 4.82
C VAL A 12 -1.78 0.06 5.49
N TYR A 13 -3.07 0.38 5.61
CA TYR A 13 -4.11 -0.47 6.20
C TYR A 13 -5.13 -0.91 5.15
N ALA A 14 -5.91 -1.93 5.50
CA ALA A 14 -6.96 -2.46 4.62
C ALA A 14 -7.95 -1.38 4.15
N GLU A 15 -8.29 -0.42 5.02
CA GLU A 15 -9.17 0.71 4.67
C GLU A 15 -8.61 1.66 3.60
N HIS A 16 -7.32 1.61 3.29
CA HIS A 16 -6.72 2.41 2.23
C HIS A 16 -6.90 1.81 0.83
N TYR A 17 -7.16 0.50 0.72
CA TYR A 17 -7.29 -0.16 -0.58
C TYR A 17 -8.53 0.33 -1.37
N PRO A 18 -9.72 0.51 -0.78
CA PRO A 18 -10.87 1.02 -1.53
C PRO A 18 -10.61 2.35 -2.24
N ILE A 19 -9.98 3.32 -1.56
CA ILE A 19 -9.69 4.63 -2.17
C ILE A 19 -8.65 4.52 -3.29
N VAL A 20 -7.67 3.62 -3.18
CA VAL A 20 -6.70 3.38 -4.25
C VAL A 20 -7.39 2.72 -5.45
N GLY A 21 -8.24 1.73 -5.22
CA GLY A 21 -9.01 1.05 -6.26
C GLY A 21 -9.92 1.99 -7.04
N GLU A 22 -10.69 2.84 -6.34
CA GLU A 22 -11.57 3.83 -6.96
C GLU A 22 -10.80 4.78 -7.88
N ASN A 23 -9.71 5.35 -7.39
CA ASN A 23 -8.89 6.29 -8.17
C ASN A 23 -8.17 5.61 -9.33
N LEU A 24 -7.74 4.35 -9.17
CA LEU A 24 -7.16 3.56 -10.25
C LEU A 24 -8.16 3.34 -11.39
N LEU A 25 -9.38 2.89 -11.07
CA LEU A 25 -10.41 2.64 -12.07
C LEU A 25 -10.84 3.93 -12.76
N LYS A 26 -10.94 5.03 -12.02
CA LYS A 26 -11.22 6.35 -12.60
C LYS A 26 -10.12 6.80 -13.56
N ALA A 27 -8.85 6.64 -13.18
CA ALA A 27 -7.73 6.99 -14.06
C ALA A 27 -7.71 6.14 -15.35
N ILE A 28 -8.07 4.85 -15.26
CA ILE A 28 -8.21 3.99 -16.45
C ILE A 28 -9.33 4.52 -17.35
N GLN A 29 -10.50 4.86 -16.80
CA GLN A 29 -11.62 5.45 -17.56
C GLN A 29 -11.20 6.76 -18.23
N ASP A 30 -10.53 7.66 -17.50
CA ASP A 30 -10.08 8.97 -18.01
C ASP A 30 -9.12 8.83 -19.21
N VAL A 31 -8.22 7.85 -19.18
CA VAL A 31 -7.24 7.62 -20.25
C VAL A 31 -7.83 6.87 -21.44
N THR A 32 -8.75 5.93 -21.19
CA THR A 32 -9.30 5.04 -22.23
C THR A 32 -10.61 5.55 -22.84
N GLY A 33 -11.33 6.43 -22.14
CA GLY A 33 -12.69 6.85 -22.49
C GLY A 33 -13.74 5.76 -22.29
N LEU A 34 -13.42 4.68 -21.57
CA LEU A 34 -14.39 3.62 -21.26
C LEU A 34 -15.35 4.08 -20.14
N GLU A 35 -16.60 3.66 -20.27
CA GLU A 35 -17.63 3.90 -19.26
C GLU A 35 -17.49 2.94 -18.07
N GLU A 36 -18.01 3.32 -16.90
CA GLU A 36 -17.95 2.50 -15.68
C GLU A 36 -18.51 1.08 -15.87
N ASN A 37 -19.59 0.95 -16.64
CA ASN A 37 -20.26 -0.32 -16.91
C ASN A 37 -19.57 -1.17 -17.99
N ASP A 38 -18.47 -0.69 -18.56
CA ASP A 38 -17.74 -1.44 -19.57
C ASP A 38 -17.19 -2.75 -18.97
N PRO A 39 -17.36 -3.91 -19.63
CA PRO A 39 -16.86 -5.18 -19.15
C PRO A 39 -15.35 -5.18 -18.82
N VAL A 40 -14.55 -4.36 -19.50
CA VAL A 40 -13.12 -4.19 -19.23
C VAL A 40 -12.90 -3.50 -17.89
N ILE A 41 -13.65 -2.44 -17.58
CA ILE A 41 -13.56 -1.74 -16.28
C ILE A 41 -13.99 -2.67 -15.15
N GLN A 42 -15.08 -3.42 -15.34
CA GLN A 42 -15.55 -4.41 -14.37
C GLN A 42 -14.54 -5.55 -14.15
N ALA A 43 -13.85 -5.98 -15.20
CA ALA A 43 -12.77 -6.97 -15.09
C ALA A 43 -11.57 -6.42 -14.29
N TRP A 44 -11.18 -5.16 -14.51
CA TRP A 44 -10.14 -4.50 -13.73
C TRP A 44 -10.53 -4.31 -12.27
N ALA A 45 -11.78 -3.95 -11.98
CA ALA A 45 -12.28 -3.84 -10.62
C ALA A 45 -12.18 -5.16 -9.86
N LYS A 46 -12.59 -6.26 -10.50
CA LYS A 46 -12.46 -7.61 -9.94
C LYS A 46 -11.00 -8.01 -9.74
N ALA A 47 -10.15 -7.75 -10.73
CA ALA A 47 -8.72 -8.05 -10.65
C ALA A 47 -8.04 -7.29 -9.51
N TYR A 48 -8.35 -6.00 -9.36
CA TYR A 48 -7.87 -5.18 -8.25
C TYR A 48 -8.28 -5.77 -6.90
N GLY A 49 -9.55 -6.14 -6.74
CA GLY A 49 -10.04 -6.76 -5.50
C GLY A 49 -9.25 -8.02 -5.13
N VAL A 50 -9.05 -8.94 -6.08
CA VAL A 50 -8.27 -10.17 -5.85
C VAL A 50 -6.83 -9.84 -5.44
N ILE A 51 -6.19 -8.86 -6.09
CA ILE A 51 -4.82 -8.45 -5.76
C ILE A 51 -4.79 -7.81 -4.37
N ALA A 52 -5.71 -6.89 -4.09
CA ALA A 52 -5.82 -6.20 -2.80
C ALA A 52 -5.99 -7.20 -1.65
N ASP A 53 -6.87 -8.19 -1.80
CA ASP A 53 -7.11 -9.22 -0.78
C ASP A 53 -5.83 -10.00 -0.44
N VAL A 54 -5.02 -10.35 -1.46
CA VAL A 54 -3.74 -11.04 -1.26
C VAL A 54 -2.76 -10.16 -0.48
N PHE A 55 -2.65 -8.88 -0.83
CA PHE A 55 -1.77 -7.95 -0.12
C PHE A 55 -2.23 -7.73 1.32
N ILE A 56 -3.53 -7.50 1.55
CA ILE A 56 -4.12 -7.30 2.88
C ILE A 56 -3.82 -8.50 3.78
N GLN A 57 -3.97 -9.72 3.27
CA GLN A 57 -3.69 -10.94 4.05
C GLN A 57 -2.21 -11.05 4.44
N ILE A 58 -1.30 -10.79 3.49
CA ILE A 58 0.14 -10.85 3.75
C ILE A 58 0.58 -9.73 4.71
N GLU A 59 0.05 -8.53 4.53
CA GLU A 59 0.37 -7.37 5.37
C GLU A 59 -0.12 -7.56 6.80
N LYS A 60 -1.29 -8.19 6.98
CA LYS A 60 -1.78 -8.58 8.29
C LYS A 60 -0.80 -9.50 9.01
N GLU A 61 -0.29 -10.53 8.34
CA GLU A 61 0.71 -11.44 8.91
C GLU A 61 2.01 -10.71 9.27
N ILE A 62 2.42 -9.73 8.45
CA ILE A 62 3.61 -8.90 8.75
C ILE A 62 3.36 -8.03 9.97
N TYR A 63 2.21 -7.35 10.06
CA TYR A 63 1.84 -6.53 11.22
C TYR A 63 1.80 -7.36 12.51
N ASP A 64 1.25 -8.58 12.47
CA ASP A 64 1.19 -9.49 13.62
C ASP A 64 2.58 -9.92 14.11
N GLN A 65 3.60 -9.91 13.24
CA GLN A 65 4.99 -10.22 13.56
C GLN A 65 5.81 -9.01 14.00
N MET A 66 5.29 -7.79 13.89
CA MET A 66 6.03 -6.58 14.26
C MET A 66 6.20 -6.46 15.78
N MET A 67 7.35 -5.93 16.19
CA MET A 67 7.64 -5.66 17.61
C MET A 67 6.77 -4.55 18.22
N TRP A 68 6.17 -3.69 17.41
CA TRP A 68 5.19 -2.69 17.80
C TRP A 68 4.31 -2.31 16.61
N ILE A 69 3.14 -1.74 16.89
CA ILE A 69 2.21 -1.22 15.88
C ILE A 69 2.45 0.27 15.70
N GLY A 70 2.38 0.76 14.46
CA GLY A 70 2.47 2.18 14.18
C GLY A 70 3.89 2.75 14.34
N PHE A 71 3.95 4.06 14.53
CA PHE A 71 5.20 4.74 14.85
C PHE A 71 5.47 4.66 16.36
N LYS A 72 6.68 4.23 16.71
CA LYS A 72 7.16 4.25 18.08
C LYS A 72 8.07 5.46 18.28
N PRO A 73 7.85 6.30 19.32
CA PRO A 73 8.74 7.40 19.60
C PRO A 73 10.09 6.88 20.08
N PHE A 74 11.17 7.42 19.51
CA PHE A 74 12.54 7.19 19.95
C PHE A 74 13.20 8.52 20.31
N LYS A 75 14.13 8.49 21.26
CA LYS A 75 14.94 9.64 21.65
C LYS A 75 16.35 9.49 21.09
N ILE A 76 16.87 10.56 20.48
CA ILE A 76 18.27 10.62 20.05
C ILE A 76 19.16 10.61 21.30
N THR A 77 20.02 9.61 21.42
CA THR A 77 20.96 9.47 22.55
C THR A 77 22.37 9.93 22.21
N ASN A 78 22.77 9.85 20.95
CA ASN A 78 24.09 10.26 20.47
C ASN A 78 24.03 10.59 18.97
N ILE A 79 24.82 11.57 18.52
CA ILE A 79 25.05 11.90 17.10
C ILE A 79 26.56 11.95 16.90
N LYS A 80 27.09 11.03 16.08
CA LYS A 80 28.52 10.93 15.78
C LYS A 80 28.73 11.04 14.27
N GLN A 81 29.74 11.82 13.86
CA GLN A 81 30.15 11.88 12.46
C GLN A 81 31.01 10.66 12.13
N GLU A 82 30.49 9.75 11.30
CA GLU A 82 31.20 8.53 10.89
C GLU A 82 32.12 8.75 9.68
N SER A 83 31.83 9.76 8.85
CA SER A 83 32.66 10.15 7.71
C SER A 83 32.50 11.63 7.37
N GLU A 84 33.43 12.17 6.60
CA GLU A 84 33.25 13.49 5.99
C GLU A 84 32.09 13.44 5.00
N ARG A 85 31.24 14.47 5.02
CA ARG A 85 30.13 14.62 4.08
C ARG A 85 30.69 15.24 2.80
N HIS A 86 30.74 14.47 1.71
CA HIS A 86 31.04 14.99 0.37
C HIS A 86 29.90 15.87 -0.15
#